data_AF-A0A2I0IUZ9-F1
#
_entry.id   AF-A0A2I0IUZ9-F1
#
_cell.length_a   1.000
_cell.length_b   1.000
_cell.length_c   1.000
_cell.angle_alpha   90.00
_cell.angle_beta   90.00
_cell.angle_gamma   90.00
#
_symmetry.space_group_name_H-M   'P 1'
#
loop_
_entity.id
_entity.type
_entity.pdbx_description
1 polymer ?
#
loop_
_entity_poly.entity_id
_entity_poly.type
_entity_poly.pdbx_seq_one_letter_code
_entity_poly.pdbx_strand_id
1 'polypeptide(L)'
;MGASLPPKEANLFKLIVKSYETKQYKKGLKAADAILKKFPDHGETLSMKGLTLNCMDRKSEAYELVRQGLKNDLKSHVCWHVYGLLYRSDREYREAIKCYRNALRIDPDNIEILRDLSLLQLLKN
;
A
#
# COMPACT_ATOMS: atom_id res chain seq x y z
N MET A 1 3.77 16.56 -5.23
CA MET A 1 2.33 16.30 -5.32
C MET A 1 2.22 14.94 -5.97
N GLY A 2 1.62 13.95 -5.30
CA GLY A 2 1.32 12.66 -5.95
C GLY A 2 0.50 12.93 -7.20
N ALA A 3 0.90 12.36 -8.33
CA ALA A 3 0.22 12.60 -9.59
C ALA A 3 -1.21 12.03 -9.51
N SER A 4 -2.21 12.92 -9.47
CA SER A 4 -3.61 12.50 -9.46
C SER A 4 -3.93 11.73 -10.74
N LEU A 5 -4.47 10.51 -10.60
CA LEU A 5 -4.87 9.70 -11.73
C LEU A 5 -6.09 10.31 -12.45
N PRO A 6 -6.14 10.28 -13.79
CA PRO A 6 -7.37 10.60 -14.51
C PRO A 6 -8.53 9.70 -14.10
N PRO A 7 -9.80 10.10 -14.34
CA PRO A 7 -10.98 9.38 -13.82
C PRO A 7 -11.02 7.88 -14.16
N LYS A 8 -10.54 7.50 -15.36
CA LYS A 8 -10.48 6.11 -15.81
C LYS A 8 -9.52 5.29 -14.95
N GLU A 9 -8.30 5.77 -14.76
CA GLU A 9 -7.28 5.11 -13.95
C GLU A 9 -7.58 5.18 -12.45
N ALA A 10 -8.24 6.25 -11.98
CA ALA A 10 -8.76 6.33 -10.61
C ALA A 10 -9.82 5.24 -10.34
N ASN A 11 -10.69 4.94 -11.30
CA ASN A 11 -11.64 3.82 -11.18
C ASN A 11 -10.94 2.46 -11.18
N LEU A 12 -9.87 2.30 -11.98
CA LEU A 12 -9.03 1.11 -11.91
C LEU A 12 -8.36 0.99 -10.54
N PHE A 13 -7.90 2.11 -9.95
CA PHE A 13 -7.28 2.10 -8.63
C PHE A 13 -8.26 1.63 -7.55
N LYS A 14 -9.49 2.15 -7.56
CA LYS A 14 -10.59 1.65 -6.70
C LYS A 14 -10.83 0.15 -6.89
N LEU A 15 -10.74 -0.34 -8.13
CA LEU A 15 -10.86 -1.77 -8.40
C LEU A 15 -9.70 -2.58 -7.81
N ILE A 16 -8.47 -2.05 -7.77
CA ILE A 16 -7.33 -2.71 -7.11
C ILE A 16 -7.64 -2.91 -5.63
N VAL A 17 -8.02 -1.84 -4.93
CA VAL A 17 -8.37 -1.87 -3.50
C VAL A 17 -9.50 -2.87 -3.26
N LYS A 18 -10.59 -2.80 -4.04
CA LYS A 18 -11.72 -3.71 -3.89
C LYS A 18 -11.35 -5.18 -4.15
N SER A 19 -10.48 -5.40 -5.14
CA SER A 19 -10.02 -6.74 -5.49
C SER A 19 -9.12 -7.31 -4.39
N TYR A 20 -8.32 -6.48 -3.72
CA TYR A 20 -7.55 -6.87 -2.55
C TYR A 20 -8.47 -7.29 -1.39
N GLU A 21 -9.45 -6.45 -1.01
CA GLU A 21 -10.41 -6.75 0.07
C GLU A 21 -11.18 -8.06 -0.15
N THR A 22 -11.53 -8.34 -1.41
CA THR A 22 -12.29 -9.53 -1.81
C THR A 22 -11.40 -10.71 -2.24
N LYS A 23 -10.08 -10.61 -2.01
CA LYS A 23 -9.08 -11.64 -2.34
C LYS A 23 -9.01 -12.03 -3.82
N GLN A 24 -9.54 -11.20 -4.72
CA GLN A 24 -9.45 -11.36 -6.18
C GLN A 24 -8.11 -10.84 -6.71
N TYR A 25 -6.99 -11.37 -6.20
CA TYR A 25 -5.66 -10.79 -6.43
C TYR A 25 -5.27 -10.71 -7.91
N LYS A 26 -5.56 -11.75 -8.71
CA LYS A 26 -5.30 -11.74 -10.17
C LYS A 26 -6.01 -10.59 -10.89
N LYS A 27 -7.22 -10.22 -10.44
CA LYS A 27 -7.98 -9.10 -11.00
C LYS A 27 -7.37 -7.76 -10.60
N GLY A 28 -6.98 -7.64 -9.32
CA GLY A 28 -6.26 -6.46 -8.81
C GLY A 28 -4.94 -6.22 -9.56
N LEU A 29 -4.14 -7.27 -9.79
CA LEU A 29 -2.89 -7.16 -10.54
C LEU A 29 -3.11 -6.67 -11.98
N LYS A 30 -4.11 -7.21 -12.70
CA LYS A 30 -4.45 -6.73 -14.05
C LYS A 30 -4.82 -5.25 -14.07
N ALA A 31 -5.57 -4.78 -13.06
CA ALA A 31 -5.92 -3.37 -12.94
C ALA A 31 -4.70 -2.50 -12.63
N ALA A 32 -3.81 -2.97 -11.74
CA ALA A 32 -2.55 -2.29 -11.43
C ALA A 32 -1.66 -2.16 -12.67
N ASP A 33 -1.48 -3.25 -13.43
CA ASP A 33 -0.68 -3.27 -14.65
C ASP A 33 -1.23 -2.31 -15.71
N ALA A 34 -2.56 -2.19 -15.82
CA ALA A 34 -3.19 -1.26 -16.75
C ALA A 34 -2.91 0.21 -16.40
N ILE A 35 -2.85 0.56 -15.11
CA ILE A 35 -2.46 1.91 -14.67
C ILE A 35 -0.97 2.12 -14.91
N LEU A 36 -0.12 1.19 -14.45
CA LEU A 36 1.34 1.31 -14.51
C LEU A 36 1.88 1.32 -15.95
N LYS A 37 1.16 0.75 -16.92
CA LYS A 37 1.51 0.89 -18.34
C LYS A 37 1.53 2.36 -18.81
N LYS A 38 0.71 3.22 -18.21
CA LYS A 38 0.61 4.65 -18.56
C LYS A 38 1.29 5.56 -17.55
N PHE A 39 1.23 5.17 -16.28
CA PHE A 39 1.77 5.89 -15.13
C PHE A 39 2.75 4.98 -14.38
N PRO A 40 3.91 4.65 -14.99
CA PRO A 40 4.84 3.65 -14.47
C PRO A 40 5.35 3.97 -13.07
N ASP A 41 5.40 5.26 -12.73
CA ASP A 41 5.89 5.74 -11.45
C ASP A 41 4.79 6.09 -10.44
N HIS A 42 3.52 5.75 -10.70
CA HIS A 42 2.44 6.06 -9.77
C HIS A 42 2.61 5.31 -8.44
N GLY A 43 3.01 6.04 -7.39
CA GLY A 43 3.45 5.49 -6.11
C GLY A 43 2.43 4.56 -5.46
N GLU A 44 1.19 5.00 -5.33
CA GLU A 44 0.14 4.22 -4.67
C GLU A 44 -0.19 2.94 -5.44
N THR A 45 -0.14 2.96 -6.78
CA THR A 45 -0.41 1.76 -7.58
C THR A 45 0.73 0.76 -7.44
N LEU A 46 1.99 1.21 -7.44
CA LEU A 46 3.15 0.35 -7.18
C LEU A 46 3.03 -0.30 -5.80
N SER A 47 2.70 0.49 -4.77
CA SER A 47 2.48 -0.01 -3.41
C SER A 47 1.34 -1.05 -3.35
N MET A 48 0.16 -0.73 -3.89
CA MET A 48 -0.97 -1.66 -3.87
C MET A 48 -0.72 -2.94 -4.68
N LYS A 49 0.04 -2.86 -5.79
CA LYS A 49 0.50 -4.04 -6.53
C LYS A 49 1.42 -4.89 -5.65
N GLY A 50 2.37 -4.27 -4.96
CA GLY A 50 3.25 -4.95 -4.03
C GLY A 50 2.49 -5.63 -2.89
N LEU A 51 1.54 -4.95 -2.26
CA LEU A 51 0.65 -5.53 -1.25
C LEU A 51 -0.10 -6.76 -1.77
N THR A 52 -0.65 -6.67 -2.99
CA THR A 52 -1.36 -7.77 -3.63
C THR A 52 -0.44 -8.97 -3.88
N LEU A 53 0.81 -8.73 -4.29
CA LEU A 53 1.82 -9.78 -4.49
C LEU A 53 2.26 -10.43 -3.18
N ASN A 54 2.34 -9.67 -2.08
CA ASN A 54 2.64 -10.22 -0.76
C ASN A 54 1.58 -11.26 -0.33
N CYS A 55 0.30 -10.99 -0.61
CA CYS A 55 -0.79 -11.96 -0.37
C CYS A 55 -0.79 -13.17 -1.31
N MET A 56 0.10 -13.18 -2.31
CA MET A 56 0.33 -14.30 -3.22
C MET A 56 1.71 -14.95 -2.98
N ASP A 57 2.29 -14.77 -1.79
CA ASP A 57 3.61 -15.29 -1.39
C ASP A 57 4.80 -14.80 -2.24
N ARG A 58 4.62 -13.75 -3.03
CA ARG A 58 5.67 -13.14 -3.88
C ARG A 58 6.36 -11.98 -3.15
N LYS A 59 6.95 -12.31 -2.02
CA LYS A 59 7.41 -11.34 -1.02
C LYS A 59 8.57 -10.45 -1.48
N SER A 60 9.57 -10.99 -2.19
CA SER A 60 10.70 -10.19 -2.69
C SER A 60 10.23 -9.07 -3.61
N GLU A 61 9.41 -9.42 -4.60
CA GLU A 61 8.84 -8.48 -5.57
C GLU A 61 7.91 -7.47 -4.89
N ALA A 62 7.16 -7.90 -3.87
CA ALA A 62 6.31 -7.02 -3.09
C ALA A 62 7.11 -5.89 -2.43
N TYR A 63 8.22 -6.22 -1.76
CA TYR A 63 9.07 -5.22 -1.10
C TYR A 63 9.75 -4.29 -2.10
N GLU A 64 10.18 -4.79 -3.25
CA GLU A 64 10.76 -3.95 -4.32
C GLU A 64 9.75 -2.90 -4.80
N LEU A 65 8.53 -3.33 -5.14
CA LEU A 65 7.49 -2.43 -5.62
C LEU A 65 7.02 -1.44 -4.57
N VAL A 66 6.89 -1.86 -3.31
CA VAL A 66 6.49 -0.96 -2.22
C VAL A 66 7.56 0.09 -1.95
N ARG A 67 8.85 -0.28 -1.96
CA ARG A 67 9.96 0.68 -1.84
C ARG A 67 10.00 1.67 -3.00
N GLN A 68 9.80 1.18 -4.23
CA GLN A 68 9.71 2.04 -5.40
C GLN A 68 8.52 2.99 -5.31
N GLY A 69 7.34 2.47 -4.92
CA GLY A 69 6.13 3.26 -4.76
C GLY A 69 6.30 4.38 -3.75
N LEU A 70 6.89 4.06 -2.59
CA LEU A 70 7.19 5.05 -1.56
C LEU A 70 8.23 6.08 -2.01
N LYS A 71 9.27 5.68 -2.74
CA LYS A 71 10.26 6.60 -3.31
C LYS A 71 9.61 7.59 -4.29
N ASN A 72 8.63 7.12 -5.07
CA ASN A 72 7.93 7.92 -6.06
C ASN A 72 6.87 8.84 -5.43
N ASP A 73 6.33 8.50 -4.25
CA ASP A 73 5.45 9.38 -3.49
C ASP A 73 5.63 9.28 -1.97
N LEU A 74 6.65 9.98 -1.46
CA LEU A 74 6.95 10.08 -0.03
C LEU A 74 5.86 10.80 0.78
N LYS A 75 4.95 11.51 0.12
CA LYS A 75 3.86 12.26 0.76
C LYS A 75 2.51 11.54 0.67
N SER A 76 2.47 10.29 0.18
CA SER A 76 1.26 9.47 0.22
C SER A 76 1.19 8.66 1.51
N HIS A 77 0.11 8.85 2.28
CA HIS A 77 -0.17 8.02 3.45
C HIS A 77 -0.42 6.55 3.03
N VAL A 78 -0.94 6.30 1.83
CA VAL A 78 -1.18 4.95 1.28
C VAL A 78 0.14 4.20 1.12
N CYS A 79 1.16 4.84 0.53
CA CYS A 79 2.48 4.21 0.36
C CYS A 79 3.10 3.81 1.70
N TRP A 80 3.04 4.69 2.70
CA TRP A 80 3.54 4.40 4.05
C TRP A 80 2.72 3.32 4.75
N HIS A 81 1.39 3.36 4.65
CA HIS A 81 0.50 2.36 5.25
C HIS A 81 0.76 0.98 4.68
N VAL A 82 0.82 0.86 3.34
CA VAL A 82 1.15 -0.40 2.66
C VAL A 82 2.51 -0.94 3.10
N TYR A 83 3.52 -0.10 3.23
CA TYR A 83 4.82 -0.56 3.70
C TYR A 83 4.78 -1.11 5.13
N GLY A 84 4.01 -0.45 6.00
CA GLY A 84 3.74 -0.95 7.34
C GLY A 84 2.99 -2.28 7.36
N LEU A 85 2.04 -2.49 6.43
CA LEU A 85 1.31 -3.75 6.28
C LEU A 85 2.25 -4.92 5.93
N LEU A 86 3.25 -4.71 5.06
CA LEU A 86 4.27 -5.71 4.73
C LEU A 86 5.13 -6.05 5.95
N TYR A 87 5.63 -5.05 6.67
CA TYR A 87 6.39 -5.30 7.90
C TYR A 87 5.53 -6.01 8.96
N ARG A 88 4.24 -5.67 9.07
CA ARG A 88 3.31 -6.36 9.96
C ARG A 88 3.13 -7.82 9.58
N SER A 89 2.99 -8.16 8.29
CA SER A 89 2.87 -9.56 7.87
C SER A 89 4.11 -10.38 8.24
N ASP A 90 5.25 -9.71 8.36
CA ASP A 90 6.53 -10.30 8.72
C ASP A 90 6.80 -10.33 10.22
N ARG A 91 5.84 -9.85 11.02
CA ARG A 91 5.98 -9.67 12.48
C ARG A 91 7.07 -8.68 12.88
N GLU A 92 7.54 -7.85 11.96
CA GLU A 92 8.47 -6.75 12.18
C GLU A 92 7.73 -5.51 12.72
N TYR A 93 7.11 -5.66 13.89
CA TYR A 93 6.17 -4.68 14.43
C TYR A 93 6.80 -3.30 14.70
N ARG A 94 8.11 -3.25 15.01
CA ARG A 94 8.82 -1.97 15.23
C ARG A 94 8.85 -1.13 13.95
N GLU A 95 9.15 -1.75 12.81
CA GLU A 95 9.19 -1.05 11.52
C GLU A 95 7.77 -0.74 11.01
N ALA A 96 6.82 -1.64 11.23
CA ALA A 96 5.41 -1.38 10.91
C ALA A 96 4.87 -0.14 11.65
N ILE A 97 5.15 -0.01 12.95
CA ILE A 97 4.75 1.16 13.75
C ILE A 97 5.37 2.45 13.21
N LYS A 98 6.65 2.44 12.80
CA LYS A 98 7.29 3.63 12.19
C LYS A 98 6.58 4.04 10.91
N CYS A 99 6.25 3.07 10.06
CA CYS A 99 5.53 3.31 8.81
C CYS A 99 4.13 3.90 9.06
N TYR A 100 3.35 3.32 9.98
CA TYR A 100 2.03 3.84 10.34
C TYR A 100 2.09 5.24 10.94
N ARG A 101 3.11 5.54 11.77
CA ARG A 101 3.32 6.90 12.28
C ARG A 101 3.62 7.90 11.16
N ASN A 102 4.43 7.54 10.17
CA ASN A 102 4.67 8.41 9.01
C ASN A 102 3.41 8.61 8.18
N ALA A 103 2.60 7.57 7.99
CA ALA A 103 1.33 7.67 7.30
C ALA A 103 0.35 8.62 8.03
N LEU A 104 0.23 8.49 9.36
CA LEU A 104 -0.60 9.37 10.19
C LEU A 104 -0.07 10.80 10.32
N ARG A 105 1.21 11.05 10.06
CA ARG A 105 1.72 12.44 9.94
C ARG A 105 1.19 13.13 8.68
N ILE A 106 0.81 12.37 7.67
CA ILE A 106 0.28 12.87 6.39
C ILE A 106 -1.25 12.94 6.45
N ASP A 107 -1.90 11.90 6.97
CA ASP A 107 -3.36 11.82 7.16
C ASP A 107 -3.67 11.45 8.63
N PRO A 108 -3.75 12.43 9.54
CA PRO A 108 -3.89 12.19 10.98
C PRO A 108 -5.20 11.50 11.38
N ASP A 109 -6.25 11.69 10.59
CA ASP A 109 -7.60 11.21 10.91
C ASP A 109 -7.92 9.86 10.24
N ASN A 110 -6.91 9.20 9.66
CA ASN A 110 -7.10 7.92 8.99
C ASN A 110 -7.43 6.79 9.98
N ILE A 111 -8.72 6.50 10.12
CA ILE A 111 -9.25 5.52 11.08
C ILE A 111 -8.67 4.11 10.86
N GLU A 112 -8.41 3.71 9.61
CA GLU A 112 -7.85 2.39 9.31
C GLU A 112 -6.42 2.27 9.85
N ILE A 113 -5.59 3.27 9.59
CA ILE A 113 -4.19 3.29 10.05
C ILE A 113 -4.12 3.42 11.58
N LEU A 114 -5.01 4.24 12.18
CA LEU A 114 -5.12 4.33 13.64
C LEU A 114 -5.44 2.97 14.27
N ARG A 115 -6.43 2.25 13.71
CA ARG A 115 -6.80 0.90 14.18
C ARG A 115 -5.62 -0.07 14.07
N ASP A 116 -4.94 -0.07 12.92
CA ASP A 116 -3.78 -0.93 12.69
C ASP A 116 -2.63 -0.62 13.67
N LEU A 117 -2.37 0.66 13.95
CA LEU A 117 -1.36 1.09 14.91
C LEU A 117 -1.73 0.67 16.35
N SER A 118 -2.97 0.89 16.77
CA SER A 118 -3.46 0.49 18.10
C SER A 118 -3.32 -1.01 18.31
N LEU A 119 -3.67 -1.83 17.31
CA LEU A 119 -3.52 -3.28 17.37
C LEU A 119 -2.06 -3.70 17.58
N LEU A 120 -1.11 -3.07 16.88
CA LEU A 120 0.30 -3.38 17.04
C LEU A 120 0.88 -2.98 18.40
N GLN A 121 0.37 -1.90 19.00
CA GLN A 121 0.80 -1.47 20.33
C GLN A 121 0.34 -2.46 21.41
N LEU A 122 -0.83 -3.07 21.24
CA LEU A 122 -1.32 -4.12 22.14
C LEU A 122 -0.51 -5.42 22.03
N LEU A 123 -0.06 -5.78 20.81
CA LEU A 123 0.75 -6.98 20.57
C LEU A 123 2.20 -6.89 21.05
N LYS A 124 2.65 -5.70 21.46
CA LYS A 124 4.02 -5.44 21.95
C LYS A 124 4.14 -5.58 23.48
N ASN A 125 3.01 -5.70 24.17
CA ASN A 125 2.93 -5.96 25.62
C ASN A 125 2.70 -7.45 25.88
#